data_AF-A0A0D0AJR4-F1
#
_entry.id   AF-A0A0D0AJR4-F1
#
_cell.length_a   1.000
_cell.length_b   1.000
_cell.length_c   1.000
_cell.angle_alpha   90.00
_cell.angle_beta   90.00
_cell.angle_gamma   90.00
#
_symmetry.space_group_name_H-M   'P 1'
#
loop_
_entity.id
_entity.type
_entity.pdbx_description
1 polymer ?
#
loop_
_entity_poly.entity_id
_entity_poly.type
_entity_poly.pdbx_seq_one_letter_code
_entity_poly.pdbx_strand_id
1 'polypeptide(L)' 'LTVCYLWNRSTSHVLPPNVTPYKLVNESKPDLSHVRIFGSRCFARIPSELQSKLGPHSRQAVFLGYPEGTKRYR' A
#
# COMPACT_ATOMS: atom_id res chain seq x y z
N LEU A 1 1.43 -0.88 11.72
CA LEU A 1 2.25 -2.04 11.24
C LEU A 1 2.60 -1.97 9.73
N THR A 2 2.25 -0.90 9.02
CA THR A 2 2.70 -0.63 7.62
C THR A 2 4.19 -0.26 7.53
N VAL A 3 4.73 0.38 8.56
CA VAL A 3 6.14 0.79 8.62
C VAL A 3 7.07 -0.42 8.51
N CYS A 4 6.82 -1.50 9.26
CA CYS A 4 7.61 -2.73 9.18
C CYS A 4 7.52 -3.40 7.78
N TYR A 5 6.35 -3.35 7.14
CA TYR A 5 6.15 -3.90 5.80
C TYR A 5 7.00 -3.19 4.74
N LEU A 6 7.02 -1.85 4.80
CA LEU A 6 7.84 -1.00 3.94
C LEU A 6 9.33 -1.16 4.28
N TRP A 7 9.68 -1.18 5.56
CA TRP A 7 11.05 -1.34 6.05
C TRP A 7 11.68 -2.65 5.55
N ASN A 8 10.93 -3.75 5.58
CA ASN A 8 11.40 -5.04 5.08
C ASN A 8 11.59 -5.06 3.56
N ARG A 9 11.01 -4.11 2.82
CA ARG A 9 11.13 -3.98 1.36
C ARG A 9 11.98 -2.80 0.92
N SER A 10 12.44 -1.97 1.85
CA SER A 10 13.42 -0.91 1.62
C SER A 10 14.83 -1.45 1.85
N THR A 11 15.79 -0.93 1.10
CA THR A 11 17.21 -1.17 1.35
C THR A 11 17.64 -0.46 2.63
N SER A 12 18.43 -1.12 3.48
CA SER A 12 19.03 -0.51 4.67
C SER A 12 20.55 -0.46 4.49
N HIS A 13 21.21 0.50 5.14
CA HIS A 13 22.66 0.64 5.10
C HIS A 13 23.42 -0.55 5.74
N VAL A 14 22.72 -1.35 6.55
CA VAL A 14 23.28 -2.55 7.18
C VAL A 14 23.44 -3.70 6.18
N LEU A 15 22.63 -3.70 5.11
CA LEU A 15 22.67 -4.73 4.08
C LEU A 15 23.53 -4.32 2.88
N PRO A 16 24.01 -5.29 2.07
CA PRO A 16 24.69 -4.98 0.82
C PRO A 16 23.83 -4.11 -0.11
N PRO A 17 24.46 -3.31 -0.99
CA PRO A 17 23.72 -2.40 -1.88
C PRO A 17 22.70 -3.19 -2.73
N ASN A 18 21.50 -2.64 -2.86
CA ASN A 18 20.37 -3.24 -3.58
C ASN A 18 19.84 -4.57 -3.01
N VAL A 19 20.11 -4.87 -1.73
CA VAL A 19 19.53 -6.01 -1.03
C VAL A 19 18.51 -5.52 0.00
N THR A 20 17.29 -6.06 -0.09
CA THR A 20 16.22 -5.79 0.88
C THR A 20 16.09 -6.97 1.85
N PRO A 21 15.67 -6.76 3.11
CA PRO A 21 15.42 -7.84 4.05
C PRO A 21 14.47 -8.91 3.46
N TYR A 22 13.43 -8.50 2.72
CA TYR A 22 12.52 -9.38 2.01
C TYR A 22 13.25 -10.30 1.03
N LYS A 23 14.21 -9.77 0.26
CA LYS A 23 14.97 -10.56 -0.71
C LYS A 23 15.85 -11.62 -0.04
N LEU A 24 16.35 -11.37 1.17
CA LEU A 24 17.14 -12.36 1.92
C LEU A 24 16.28 -13.52 2.43
N VAL A 25 15.05 -13.24 2.84
CA VAL A 25 14.14 -14.25 3.41
C VAL A 25 13.42 -15.04 2.32
N ASN A 26 12.97 -14.36 1.27
CA ASN A 26 12.11 -14.93 0.24
C ASN A 26 12.85 -15.20 -1.08
N GLU A 27 14.17 -14.96 -1.15
CA GLU A 27 15.05 -15.11 -2.32
C GLU A 27 14.57 -14.42 -3.61
N SER A 28 13.57 -13.56 -3.48
CA SER A 28 12.83 -12.94 -4.58
C SER A 28 12.74 -11.43 -4.38
N LYS A 29 12.68 -10.69 -5.48
CA LYS A 29 12.49 -9.24 -5.40
C LYS A 29 11.07 -8.96 -4.88
N PRO A 30 10.91 -8.04 -3.92
CA PRO A 30 9.58 -7.66 -3.47
C PRO A 30 8.82 -6.99 -4.60
N ASP A 31 7.61 -7.46 -4.87
CA ASP A 31 6.68 -6.71 -5.71
C ASP A 31 6.15 -5.51 -4.92
N LEU A 32 6.27 -4.32 -5.50
CA LEU A 32 5.80 -3.04 -4.94
C LEU A 32 4.70 -2.41 -5.82
N SER A 33 4.21 -3.11 -6.84
CA SER A 33 3.15 -2.65 -7.77
C SER A 33 1.87 -2.17 -7.06
N HIS A 34 1.60 -2.73 -5.88
CA HIS A 34 0.45 -2.42 -5.05
C HIS A 34 0.64 -1.19 -4.14
N VAL A 35 1.88 -0.70 -3.97
CA VAL A 35 2.18 0.47 -3.14
C VAL A 35 1.81 1.72 -3.94
N ARG A 36 0.93 2.55 -3.37
CA ARG A 36 0.54 3.81 -3.99
C ARG A 36 1.37 4.96 -3.45
N ILE A 37 1.83 5.82 -4.36
CA ILE A 37 2.52 7.06 -4.03
C ILE A 37 1.48 8.06 -3.51
N PHE A 38 1.90 8.90 -2.54
CA PHE A 38 1.12 10.06 -2.11
C PHE A 38 0.73 10.93 -3.32
N GLY A 39 -0.51 11.39 -3.39
CA GLY A 39 -1.01 12.19 -4.51
C GLY A 39 -1.48 11.37 -5.73
N SER A 40 -1.34 10.04 -5.72
CA SER A 40 -1.83 9.21 -6.82
C SER A 40 -3.36 9.14 -6.89
N ARG A 41 -3.91 8.98 -8.10
CA ARG A 41 -5.35 8.75 -8.30
C ARG A 41 -5.76 7.45 -7.61
N CYS A 42 -6.74 7.52 -6.71
CA CYS A 42 -7.33 6.36 -6.04
C CYS A 42 -8.86 6.40 -6.14
N PHE A 43 -9.50 5.31 -5.72
CA PHE A 43 -10.96 5.19 -5.68
C PHE A 43 -11.36 4.82 -4.26
N ALA A 44 -12.06 5.74 -3.59
CA ALA A 44 -12.57 5.52 -2.25
C ALA A 44 -13.94 4.83 -2.34
N ARG A 45 -14.12 3.76 -1.57
CA ARG A 45 -15.40 3.03 -1.50
C ARG A 45 -16.49 3.95 -0.93
N ILE A 46 -17.63 3.98 -1.60
CA ILE A 46 -18.82 4.69 -1.11
C ILE A 46 -19.52 3.75 -0.11
N PRO A 47 -19.88 4.20 1.11
CA PRO A 47 -20.67 3.41 2.06
C PRO A 47 -21.96 2.90 1.42
N SER A 48 -22.42 1.71 1.78
CA SER A 48 -23.63 1.11 1.22
C SER A 48 -24.88 1.98 1.40
N GLU A 49 -24.94 2.73 2.49
CA GLU A 49 -26.03 3.67 2.81
C GLU A 49 -26.15 4.82 1.77
N LEU A 50 -25.04 5.19 1.14
CA LEU A 50 -24.96 6.27 0.15
C LEU A 50 -24.97 5.76 -1.29
N GLN A 51 -25.06 4.44 -1.49
CA GLN A 51 -25.09 3.84 -2.83
C GLN A 51 -26.53 3.85 -3.38
N SER A 52 -26.69 4.34 -4.60
CA SER A 52 -27.92 4.15 -5.36
C SER A 52 -27.91 2.79 -6.07
N LYS A 53 -29.10 2.21 -6.31
CA LYS A 53 -29.23 0.97 -7.09
C LYS A 53 -28.66 1.18 -8.49
N LEU A 54 -27.72 0.31 -8.91
CA LEU A 54 -26.95 0.41 -10.16
C LEU A 54 -26.03 1.66 -10.27
N GLY A 55 -25.78 2.35 -9.16
CA GLY A 55 -24.87 3.49 -9.10
C GLY A 55 -23.39 3.12 -8.95
N PRO A 56 -22.49 4.11 -9.00
CA PRO A 56 -21.07 3.88 -8.75
C PRO A 56 -20.83 3.41 -7.31
N HIS A 57 -20.00 2.38 -7.13
CA HIS A 57 -19.61 1.87 -5.81
C HIS A 57 -18.37 2.57 -5.21
N SER A 58 -17.71 3.41 -6.01
CA SER A 58 -16.50 4.13 -5.61
C SER A 58 -16.44 5.52 -6.23
N ARG A 59 -15.81 6.46 -5.52
CA ARG A 59 -15.55 7.81 -6.00
C ARG A 59 -14.07 8.01 -6.25
N GLN A 60 -13.72 8.76 -7.30
CA GLN A 60 -12.34 9.17 -7.53
C GLN A 60 -11.86 10.07 -6.39
N ALA A 61 -10.66 9.80 -5.91
CA ALA A 61 -10.01 10.53 -4.83
C ALA A 61 -8.49 10.60 -5.06
N VAL A 62 -7.81 11.37 -4.22
CA VAL A 62 -6.36 11.45 -4.18
C VAL A 62 -5.86 10.66 -2.97
N PHE A 63 -4.85 9.81 -3.18
CA PHE A 63 -4.29 8.99 -2.12
C PHE A 63 -3.45 9.84 -1.16
N LEU A 64 -3.88 9.96 0.09
CA LEU A 64 -3.17 10.72 1.13
C LEU A 64 -2.24 9.87 2.00
N GLY A 65 -2.31 8.54 1.88
CA GLY A 65 -1.50 7.64 2.69
C GLY A 65 -2.32 6.53 3.34
N TYR A 66 -1.63 5.71 4.12
CA TYR A 66 -2.23 4.61 4.86
C TYR A 66 -2.50 5.07 6.30
N PRO A 67 -3.71 4.89 6.84
CA PRO A 67 -4.04 5.29 8.20
C PRO A 67 -3.21 4.53 9.25
N GLU A 68 -2.83 5.23 10.33
CA GLU A 68 -2.16 4.60 11.47
C GLU A 68 -3.06 3.56 12.15
N GLY A 69 -2.46 2.52 12.75
CA GLY A 69 -3.20 1.47 13.45
C GLY A 69 -3.95 0.44 12.58
N THR A 70 -4.07 0.67 11.28
CA THR A 70 -4.81 -0.25 10.39
C THR A 70 -3.90 -1.39 9.92
N LYS A 71 -4.23 -2.64 10.29
CA LYS A 71 -3.45 -3.84 9.90
C LYS A 71 -3.73 -4.31 8.48
N ARG A 72 -4.84 -3.89 7.88
CA ARG A 72 -5.25 -4.31 6.54
C ARG A 72 -4.73 -3.32 5.50
N TYR A 73 -3.69 -3.74 4.78
CA TYR A 73 -3.43 -3.23 3.44
C TYR A 73 -4.40 -3.95 2.50
N ARG A 74 -5.38 -3.21 1.96
CA ARG A 74 -6.17 -3.56 0.76
C ARG A 74 -7.11 -2.41 0.39
#